data_AF-A0A2V8XH51-F1
#
_entry.id   AF-A0A2V8XH51-F1
#
_cell.length_a   1.000
_cell.length_b   1.000
_cell.length_c   1.000
_cell.angle_alpha   90.00
_cell.angle_beta   90.00
_cell.angle_gamma   90.00
#
_symmetry.space_group_name_H-M   'P 1'
#
loop_
_entity.id
_entity.type
_entity.pdbx_description
1 polymer ?
#
loop_
_entity_poly.entity_id
_entity_poly.type
_entity_poly.pdbx_seq_one_letter_code
_entity_poly.pdbx_strand_id
1 'polypeptide(L)'
;MFEIALLIAATAGIAGFARGRGGRPWLWGTLTVTGYFLVPFLVTLMAVGFGADPKGVKENAQLWFFVSAIAWVAVLAFCARFLLGRGYTKPDGMWSCANCKYLNKQYAVICEACQRPYGKPASSA
;
A
#
# COMPACT_ATOMS: atom_id res chain seq x y z
N MET A 1 -9.62 19.10 6.22
CA MET A 1 -8.62 19.30 5.15
C MET A 1 -7.33 18.50 5.38
N PHE A 2 -6.75 18.55 6.59
CA PHE A 2 -5.53 17.81 6.91
C PHE A 2 -5.64 16.29 6.68
N GLU A 3 -6.77 15.67 7.07
CA GLU A 3 -7.00 14.22 6.87
C GLU A 3 -7.00 13.80 5.40
N ILE A 4 -7.64 14.58 4.52
CA ILE A 4 -7.67 14.31 3.08
C ILE A 4 -6.25 14.42 2.51
N ALA A 5 -5.47 15.42 2.94
CA ALA A 5 -4.08 15.57 2.53
C ALA A 5 -3.23 14.38 2.98
N LEU A 6 -3.42 13.89 4.21
CA LEU A 6 -2.74 12.69 4.71
C LEU A 6 -3.16 11.44 3.92
N LEU A 7 -4.44 11.28 3.60
CA LEU A 7 -4.92 10.16 2.79
C LEU A 7 -4.32 10.18 1.39
N ILE A 8 -4.22 11.35 0.75
CA ILE A 8 -3.58 11.51 -0.55
C ILE A 8 -2.11 11.11 -0.47
N ALA A 9 -1.38 11.63 0.53
CA ALA A 9 0.04 11.33 0.72
C ALA A 9 0.26 9.82 0.99
N ALA A 10 -0.56 9.21 1.85
CA ALA A 10 -0.50 7.79 2.14
C ALA A 10 -0.81 6.94 0.91
N THR A 11 -1.84 7.30 0.15
CA THR A 11 -2.22 6.59 -1.08
C THR A 11 -1.12 6.67 -2.14
N ALA A 12 -0.53 7.85 -2.34
CA ALA A 12 0.60 8.03 -3.26
C ALA A 12 1.82 7.19 -2.83
N GLY A 13 2.14 7.19 -1.53
CA GLY A 13 3.22 6.38 -0.96
C GLY A 13 2.99 4.87 -1.15
N ILE A 14 1.80 4.37 -0.81
CA ILE A 14 1.44 2.95 -0.96
C ILE A 14 1.48 2.53 -2.43
N ALA A 15 0.88 3.32 -3.33
CA ALA A 15 0.89 3.04 -4.77
C ALA A 15 2.30 3.06 -5.35
N GLY A 16 3.15 3.99 -4.93
CA GLY A 16 4.55 4.07 -5.34
C GLY A 16 5.38 2.88 -4.85
N PHE A 17 5.23 2.48 -3.58
CA PHE A 17 5.87 1.28 -3.05
C PHE A 17 5.38 0.01 -3.74
N ALA A 18 4.07 -0.08 -4.00
CA ALA A 18 3.50 -1.20 -4.71
C ALA A 18 4.09 -1.32 -6.12
N ARG A 19 4.19 -0.21 -6.86
CA ARG A 19 4.85 -0.16 -8.18
C ARG A 19 6.26 -0.73 -8.12
N GLY A 20 7.05 -0.26 -7.15
CA GLY A 20 8.44 -0.66 -6.99
C GLY A 20 8.65 -2.14 -6.68
N ARG A 21 7.59 -2.88 -6.31
CA ARG A 21 7.64 -4.31 -6.05
C ARG A 21 6.80 -5.14 -7.03
N GLY A 22 6.46 -4.57 -8.18
CA GLY A 22 5.71 -5.27 -9.25
C GLY A 22 4.19 -5.27 -9.08
N GLY A 23 3.66 -4.57 -8.08
CA GLY A 23 2.24 -4.34 -7.92
C GLY A 23 1.73 -3.30 -8.93
N ARG A 24 0.44 -3.39 -9.28
CA ARG A 24 -0.21 -2.40 -10.15
C ARG A 24 -0.60 -1.17 -9.31
N PRO A 25 0.00 0.02 -9.53
CA PRO A 25 -0.21 1.17 -8.65
C PRO A 25 -1.66 1.59 -8.52
N TRP A 26 -2.43 1.51 -9.63
CA TRP A 26 -3.84 1.90 -9.64
C TRP A 26 -4.68 1.03 -8.70
N LEU A 27 -4.48 -0.30 -8.71
CA LEU A 27 -5.19 -1.23 -7.82
C LEU A 27 -4.93 -0.90 -6.35
N TRP A 28 -3.67 -0.67 -5.99
CA TRP A 28 -3.29 -0.34 -4.60
C TRP A 28 -3.82 1.04 -4.18
N GLY A 29 -3.80 2.01 -5.08
CA GLY A 29 -4.40 3.32 -4.86
C GLY A 29 -5.92 3.24 -4.64
N THR A 30 -6.64 2.56 -5.54
CA THR A 30 -8.10 2.39 -5.41
C THR A 30 -8.49 1.60 -4.17
N LEU A 31 -7.74 0.55 -3.82
CA LEU A 31 -7.99 -0.26 -2.64
C LEU A 31 -7.80 0.54 -1.34
N THR A 32 -6.79 1.42 -1.32
CA THR A 32 -6.53 2.31 -0.17
C THR A 32 -7.68 3.29 0.03
N VAL A 33 -8.06 4.01 -1.02
CA VAL A 33 -9.12 5.03 -0.94
C VAL A 33 -10.48 4.38 -0.66
N THR A 34 -10.84 3.34 -1.41
CA THR A 34 -12.15 2.68 -1.26
C THR A 34 -12.29 2.07 0.12
N GLY A 35 -11.27 1.35 0.60
CA GLY A 35 -11.34 0.74 1.93
C GLY A 35 -11.24 1.76 3.07
N TYR A 36 -10.57 2.90 2.90
CA TYR A 36 -10.59 3.99 3.88
C TYR A 36 -12.03 4.43 4.21
N PHE A 37 -12.90 4.48 3.19
CA PHE A 37 -14.31 4.83 3.39
C PHE A 37 -15.19 3.63 3.76
N LEU A 38 -14.98 2.44 3.16
CA LEU A 38 -15.89 1.30 3.33
C LEU A 38 -15.61 0.44 4.58
N VAL A 39 -14.35 0.27 4.96
CA VAL A 39 -13.97 -0.59 6.10
C VAL A 39 -14.58 -0.12 7.42
N PRO A 40 -14.65 1.19 7.73
CA PRO A 40 -15.37 1.67 8.91
C PRO A 40 -16.82 1.18 9.04
N PHE A 41 -17.57 1.15 7.93
CA PHE A 41 -18.94 0.67 7.93
C PHE A 41 -19.00 -0.84 8.14
N LEU A 42 -18.08 -1.59 7.52
CA LEU A 42 -17.99 -3.04 7.72
C LEU A 42 -17.63 -3.40 9.17
N VAL A 43 -16.66 -2.69 9.77
CA VAL A 43 -16.23 -2.92 11.15
C VAL A 43 -17.35 -2.62 12.13
N THR A 44 -18.07 -1.52 11.97
CA THR A 44 -19.20 -1.18 12.85
C THR A 44 -20.37 -2.17 12.69
N LEU A 45 -20.69 -2.58 11.46
CA LEU A 45 -21.70 -3.61 11.19
C LEU A 45 -21.33 -4.95 11.81
N MET A 46 -20.08 -5.38 11.67
CA MET A 46 -19.59 -6.60 12.31
C MET A 46 -19.61 -6.48 13.83
N ALA A 47 -19.10 -5.39 14.41
CA ALA A 47 -19.07 -5.20 15.85
C ALA A 47 -20.47 -5.35 16.47
N VAL A 48 -21.48 -4.71 15.89
CA VAL A 48 -22.88 -4.83 16.35
C VAL A 48 -23.41 -6.26 16.13
N GLY A 49 -23.14 -6.85 14.96
CA GLY A 49 -23.53 -8.23 14.66
C GLY A 49 -22.93 -9.28 15.60
N PHE A 50 -21.75 -9.01 16.16
CA PHE A 50 -21.06 -9.85 17.15
C PHE A 50 -21.33 -9.43 18.61
N GLY A 51 -22.35 -8.59 18.86
CA GLY A 51 -22.85 -8.31 20.21
C GLY A 51 -22.27 -7.06 20.89
N ALA A 52 -21.59 -6.16 20.17
CA ALA A 52 -21.25 -4.85 20.71
C ALA A 52 -22.52 -4.00 20.94
N ASP A 53 -22.57 -3.23 22.03
CA ASP A 53 -23.69 -2.35 22.34
C ASP A 53 -23.84 -1.25 21.26
N PRO A 54 -24.99 -1.19 20.54
CA PRO A 54 -25.22 -0.18 19.51
C PRO A 54 -25.13 1.26 20.04
N LYS A 55 -25.51 1.49 21.30
CA LYS A 55 -25.44 2.85 21.90
C LYS A 55 -23.99 3.28 22.07
N GLY A 56 -23.13 2.41 22.61
CA GLY A 56 -21.70 2.66 22.76
C GLY A 56 -20.96 2.83 21.43
N VAL A 57 -21.35 2.08 20.39
CA VAL A 57 -20.80 2.26 19.03
C VAL A 57 -21.21 3.61 18.43
N LYS A 58 -22.47 4.02 18.61
CA LYS A 58 -22.98 5.30 18.09
C LYS A 58 -22.33 6.51 18.77
N GLU A 59 -22.18 6.48 20.09
CA GLU A 59 -21.55 7.55 20.86
C GLU A 59 -20.09 7.76 20.45
N ASN A 60 -19.39 6.67 20.13
CA ASN A 60 -17.99 6.69 19.70
C ASN A 60 -17.81 6.60 18.18
N ALA A 61 -18.85 6.85 17.38
CA ALA A 61 -18.85 6.55 15.94
C ALA A 61 -17.68 7.19 15.19
N GLN A 62 -17.31 8.42 15.55
CA GLN A 62 -16.17 9.12 14.97
C GLN A 62 -14.84 8.41 15.27
N LEU A 63 -14.63 7.95 16.51
CA LEU A 63 -13.43 7.23 16.89
C LEU A 63 -13.35 5.87 16.18
N TRP A 64 -14.45 5.13 16.14
CA TRP A 64 -14.56 3.86 15.40
C TRP A 64 -14.23 4.06 13.92
N PHE A 65 -14.71 5.13 13.32
CA PHE A 65 -14.40 5.47 11.93
C PHE A 65 -12.91 5.69 11.72
N PHE A 66 -12.28 6.57 12.51
CA PHE A 66 -10.88 6.90 12.32
C PHE A 66 -9.94 5.73 12.60
N VAL A 67 -10.17 4.98 13.67
CA VAL A 67 -9.31 3.84 14.03
C VAL A 67 -9.36 2.77 12.96
N SER A 68 -10.55 2.40 12.48
CA SER A 68 -10.70 1.38 11.43
C SER A 68 -10.15 1.84 10.09
N ALA A 69 -10.35 3.11 9.71
CA ALA A 69 -9.81 3.67 8.47
C ALA A 69 -8.28 3.72 8.49
N ILE A 70 -7.67 4.17 9.60
CA ILE A 70 -6.22 4.21 9.78
C ILE A 70 -5.65 2.78 9.81
N ALA A 71 -6.30 1.85 10.52
CA ALA A 71 -5.88 0.46 10.57
C ALA A 71 -5.86 -0.17 9.16
N TRP A 72 -6.87 0.10 8.33
CA TRP A 72 -6.89 -0.35 6.93
C TRP A 72 -5.71 0.18 6.12
N VAL A 73 -5.44 1.48 6.18
CA VAL A 73 -4.30 2.10 5.48
C VAL A 73 -2.98 1.53 5.96
N ALA A 74 -2.82 1.31 7.27
CA ALA A 74 -1.63 0.71 7.86
C ALA A 74 -1.41 -0.73 7.38
N VAL A 75 -2.48 -1.54 7.30
CA VAL A 75 -2.43 -2.90 6.76
C VAL A 75 -1.96 -2.89 5.30
N LEU A 76 -2.54 -2.03 4.46
CA LEU A 76 -2.10 -1.94 3.06
C LEU A 76 -0.67 -1.44 2.92
N ALA A 77 -0.24 -0.47 3.73
CA ALA A 77 1.14 -0.02 3.76
C ALA A 77 2.10 -1.17 4.14
N PHE A 78 1.75 -1.96 5.16
CA PHE A 78 2.51 -3.14 5.57
C PHE A 78 2.58 -4.18 4.43
N CYS A 79 1.44 -4.51 3.81
CA CYS A 79 1.37 -5.46 2.71
C CYS A 79 2.21 -5.01 1.50
N ALA A 80 2.09 -3.74 1.09
CA ALA A 80 2.90 -3.15 0.02
C ALA A 80 4.41 -3.14 0.37
N ARG A 81 4.74 -2.98 1.66
CA ARG A 81 6.13 -2.90 2.12
C ARG A 81 6.83 -4.26 2.25
N PHE A 82 6.12 -5.27 2.70
CA PHE A 82 6.74 -6.53 3.15
C PHE A 82 6.27 -7.78 2.40
N LEU A 83 5.02 -7.80 1.92
CA LEU A 83 4.43 -9.00 1.32
C LEU A 83 4.51 -8.97 -0.20
N LEU A 84 4.32 -7.80 -0.81
CA LEU A 84 4.30 -7.66 -2.26
C LEU A 84 5.65 -8.02 -2.88
N GLY A 85 5.62 -8.88 -3.91
CA GLY A 85 6.81 -9.28 -4.68
C GLY A 85 7.73 -10.29 -3.98
N ARG A 86 7.37 -10.78 -2.78
CA ARG A 86 8.13 -11.83 -2.09
C ARG A 86 7.86 -13.18 -2.76
N GLY A 87 8.92 -13.86 -3.19
CA GLY A 87 8.82 -15.19 -3.82
C GLY A 87 8.37 -15.20 -5.28
N TYR A 88 8.12 -14.03 -5.89
CA TYR A 88 7.77 -13.93 -7.30
C TYR A 88 9.02 -13.79 -8.18
N THR A 89 9.03 -14.50 -9.30
CA THR A 89 10.02 -14.26 -10.37
C THR A 89 9.81 -12.87 -10.93
N LYS A 90 10.90 -12.19 -11.25
CA LYS A 90 10.82 -10.88 -11.91
C LYS A 90 10.22 -11.12 -13.31
N PRO A 91 9.26 -10.29 -13.75
CA PRO A 91 8.81 -10.32 -15.14
C PRO A 91 10.00 -10.17 -16.08
N ASP A 92 9.94 -10.84 -17.22
CA ASP A 92 11.08 -10.93 -18.14
C ASP A 92 11.67 -9.54 -18.44
N GLY A 93 13.00 -9.49 -18.47
CA GLY A 93 13.85 -8.32 -18.66
C GLY A 93 13.71 -7.15 -17.66
N MET A 94 12.77 -7.18 -16.72
CA MET A 94 12.74 -6.17 -15.65
C MET A 94 13.90 -6.41 -14.69
N TRP A 95 14.48 -5.33 -14.17
CA TRP A 95 15.62 -5.40 -13.27
C TRP A 95 15.32 -4.75 -11.93
N SER A 96 15.85 -5.33 -10.85
CA SER A 96 15.74 -4.74 -9.51
C SER A 96 16.98 -3.91 -9.23
N CYS A 97 16.78 -2.68 -8.79
CA CYS A 97 17.87 -1.77 -8.46
C CYS A 97 18.73 -2.32 -7.32
N ALA A 98 20.05 -2.40 -7.52
CA ALA A 98 20.98 -2.86 -6.50
C ALA A 98 20.90 -2.01 -5.22
N ASN A 99 20.69 -0.70 -5.36
CA ASN A 99 20.67 0.27 -4.26
C ASN A 99 19.36 0.27 -3.44
N CYS A 100 18.20 0.35 -4.11
CA CYS A 100 16.89 0.52 -3.43
C CYS A 100 15.90 -0.63 -3.62
N LYS A 101 16.29 -1.69 -4.35
CA LYS A 101 15.48 -2.87 -4.69
C LYS A 101 14.22 -2.61 -5.52
N TYR A 102 14.01 -1.38 -5.99
CA TYR A 102 12.91 -1.01 -6.89
C TYR A 102 12.97 -1.80 -8.21
N LEU A 103 11.83 -2.31 -8.67
CA LEU A 103 11.67 -3.03 -9.93
C LEU A 103 11.48 -2.03 -11.10
N ASN A 104 12.48 -1.95 -11.96
CA ASN A 104 12.50 -1.08 -13.13
C ASN A 104 12.11 -1.82 -14.41
N LYS A 105 11.66 -1.06 -15.41
CA LYS A 105 11.39 -1.57 -16.77
C LYS A 105 12.68 -2.03 -17.46
N GLN A 106 12.55 -2.92 -18.44
CA GLN A 106 13.71 -3.49 -19.15
C GLN A 106 14.56 -2.42 -19.83
N TYR A 107 13.91 -1.42 -20.45
CA TYR A 107 14.56 -0.33 -21.18
C TYR A 107 15.10 0.79 -20.26
N ALA A 108 14.87 0.70 -18.94
CA ALA A 108 15.31 1.75 -18.02
C ALA A 108 16.83 1.65 -17.78
N VAL A 109 17.57 2.68 -18.17
CA VAL A 109 19.03 2.79 -17.92
C VAL A 109 19.32 3.38 -16.54
N ILE A 110 18.35 4.07 -15.95
CA ILE A 110 18.41 4.72 -14.64
C ILE A 110 17.22 4.22 -13.80
N CYS A 111 17.43 4.02 -12.51
CA CYS A 111 16.37 3.62 -11.58
C CYS A 111 15.34 4.73 -11.40
N GLU A 112 14.05 4.44 -11.64
CA GLU A 112 12.95 5.40 -11.52
C GLU A 112 12.81 5.99 -10.10
N ALA A 113 13.17 5.22 -9.06
CA ALA A 113 13.01 5.65 -7.67
C ALA A 113 14.19 6.43 -7.10
N CYS A 114 15.41 5.91 -7.25
CA CYS A 114 16.60 6.50 -6.61
C CYS A 114 17.53 7.23 -7.57
N GLN A 115 17.17 7.29 -8.86
CA GLN A 115 17.94 7.99 -9.91
C GLN A 115 19.40 7.51 -10.05
N ARG A 116 19.71 6.29 -9.58
CA ARG A 116 21.02 5.65 -9.76
C ARG A 116 21.04 4.86 -11.09
N PRO A 117 22.17 4.82 -11.80
CA PRO A 117 22.29 4.08 -13.05
C PRO A 117 22.09 2.57 -12.84
N TYR A 118 21.76 1.85 -13.91
CA TYR A 118 21.71 0.40 -13.93
C TYR A 118 23.09 -0.18 -13.61
N GLY A 119 23.25 -0.73 -12.41
CA GLY A 119 24.35 -1.61 -12.10
C GLY A 119 23.97 -3.03 -12.51
N LYS A 120 24.62 -3.58 -13.54
CA LYS A 120 24.56 -5.02 -13.78
C LYS A 120 24.90 -5.72 -12.46
N PRO A 121 24.09 -6.69 -11.97
CA PRO A 121 24.58 -7.56 -10.91
C PRO A 121 25.87 -8.22 -11.44
N ALA A 122 26.94 -8.21 -10.64
CA ALA A 122 28.17 -8.90 -11.00
C ALA A 122 27.79 -10.32 -11.43
N SER A 123 28.19 -10.72 -12.64
CA SER A 123 27.97 -12.08 -13.13
C SER A 123 28.47 -13.04 -12.06
N SER A 124 27.57 -13.88 -11.54
CA SER A 124 27.98 -15.07 -10.81
C SER A 124 28.77 -15.91 -11.81
N ALA A 125 30.10 -15.85 -11.71
CA ALA A 125 31.02 -16.71 -12.45
C ALA A 125 30.82 -18.17 -12.00
#